data_AF-A0A2N0V5T8-F1
#
_entry.id   AF-A0A2N0V5T8-F1
#
_cell.length_a   1.000
_cell.length_b   1.000
_cell.length_c   1.000
_cell.angle_alpha   90.00
_cell.angle_beta   90.00
_cell.angle_gamma   90.00
#
_symmetry.space_group_name_H-M   'P 1'
#
loop_
_entity.id
_entity.type
_entity.pdbx_description
1 polymer ?
#
loop_
_entity_poly.entity_id
_entity_poly.type
_entity_poly.pdbx_seq_one_letter_code
_entity_poly.pdbx_strand_id
1 'polypeptide(L)'
;MATAPDKPVVLTSDWGGLSPHLIAEFYTIDRKGKRADDITVKAALTESNLEMSLTWSSPFENQSSSNFMPTLQMMVQSGAIEGVSSKAGSIFGSDLQRLAHGLEGRTGITKLNSTQVYVGGQAAKFNITALFRAWRDPVKEVHEPFNQLMKWALPVELSEEGSLAVRLLEDGFSYKTAFPSQAPVLLAVKYKDSVYWPLVIESISKDTNAPIDKQGRFVEMSVPIQLSTLTAIDRSDWDKYLSHNTGVNSNQRR
;
A
#
# COMPACT_ATOMS: atom_id res chain seq x y z
N MET A 1 -32.41 -19.82 8.36
CA MET A 1 -32.73 -18.38 8.52
C MET A 1 -32.26 -17.98 9.92
N ALA A 2 -31.00 -17.54 10.05
CA ALA A 2 -30.47 -17.07 11.32
C ALA A 2 -30.87 -15.60 11.47
N THR A 3 -31.64 -15.30 12.51
CA THR A 3 -32.01 -13.94 12.92
C THR A 3 -30.75 -13.15 13.24
N ALA A 4 -30.57 -12.01 12.59
CA ALA A 4 -29.48 -11.07 12.87
C ALA A 4 -29.54 -10.62 14.34
N PRO A 5 -28.42 -10.57 15.07
CA PRO A 5 -28.40 -10.02 16.43
C PRO A 5 -28.80 -8.54 16.41
N ASP A 6 -29.70 -8.16 17.31
CA ASP A 6 -30.46 -6.90 17.30
C ASP A 6 -29.63 -5.64 17.65
N LYS A 7 -28.32 -5.76 17.90
CA LYS A 7 -27.38 -4.64 18.09
C LYS A 7 -25.95 -4.99 17.63
N PRO A 8 -25.23 -4.06 16.98
CA PRO A 8 -23.84 -4.27 16.60
C PRO A 8 -22.95 -4.43 17.85
N VAL A 9 -22.09 -5.45 17.84
CA VAL A 9 -21.16 -5.73 18.94
C VAL A 9 -19.96 -4.79 18.80
N VAL A 10 -19.79 -3.89 19.76
CA VAL A 10 -18.67 -2.93 19.76
C VAL A 10 -17.64 -3.36 20.80
N LEU A 11 -16.44 -3.71 20.33
CA LEU A 11 -15.29 -4.05 21.16
C LEU A 11 -14.38 -2.83 21.27
N THR A 12 -14.24 -2.26 22.46
CA THR A 12 -13.45 -1.06 22.68
C THR A 12 -13.00 -0.91 24.12
N SER A 13 -11.92 -0.14 24.31
CA SER A 13 -11.48 0.33 25.63
C SER A 13 -12.34 1.49 26.13
N ASP A 14 -12.34 1.75 27.44
CA ASP A 14 -12.93 2.96 27.99
C ASP A 14 -12.01 4.17 27.75
N TRP A 15 -12.38 4.99 26.75
CA TRP A 15 -11.66 6.18 26.34
C TRP A 15 -12.12 7.47 27.06
N GLY A 16 -13.16 7.40 27.89
CA GLY A 16 -13.70 8.57 28.59
C GLY A 16 -14.04 9.75 27.65
N GLY A 17 -13.38 10.88 27.85
CA GLY A 17 -13.60 12.13 27.09
C GLY A 17 -12.75 12.27 25.82
N LEU A 18 -12.11 11.20 25.33
CA LEU A 18 -11.33 11.27 24.09
C LEU A 18 -12.22 11.64 22.91
N SER A 19 -11.72 12.52 22.03
CA SER A 19 -12.43 12.87 20.80
C SER A 19 -12.74 11.63 19.97
N PRO A 20 -13.98 11.43 19.49
CA PRO A 20 -14.34 10.31 18.63
C PRO A 20 -13.51 10.24 17.34
N HIS A 21 -13.01 11.39 16.85
CA HIS A 21 -12.18 11.44 15.65
C HIS A 21 -10.77 10.84 15.83
N LEU A 22 -10.34 10.60 17.08
CA LEU A 22 -9.09 9.93 17.41
C LEU A 22 -9.25 8.41 17.56
N ILE A 23 -10.50 7.92 17.55
CA ILE A 23 -10.85 6.52 17.67
C ILE A 23 -11.13 5.98 16.28
N ALA A 24 -10.29 5.06 15.82
CA ALA A 24 -10.53 4.34 14.57
C ALA A 24 -11.56 3.23 14.79
N GLU A 25 -12.41 3.01 13.78
CA GLU A 25 -13.37 1.91 13.75
C GLU A 25 -12.98 0.91 12.66
N PHE A 26 -12.79 -0.34 13.05
CA PHE A 26 -12.46 -1.47 12.17
C PHE A 26 -13.67 -2.39 12.08
N TYR A 27 -14.08 -2.75 10.86
CA TYR A 27 -15.17 -3.68 10.62
C TYR A 27 -14.97 -4.42 9.29
N THR A 28 -15.57 -5.61 9.18
CA THR A 28 -15.47 -6.43 7.97
C THR A 28 -16.44 -5.98 6.90
N ILE A 29 -16.02 -6.13 5.65
CA ILE A 29 -16.81 -5.83 4.47
C ILE A 29 -16.74 -6.96 3.44
N ASP A 30 -17.73 -7.01 2.57
CA ASP A 30 -17.68 -7.80 1.35
C ASP A 30 -16.90 -7.06 0.23
N ARG A 31 -16.74 -7.72 -0.92
CA ARG A 31 -16.06 -7.11 -2.09
C ARG A 31 -16.78 -5.88 -2.67
N LYS A 32 -18.05 -5.65 -2.28
CA LYS A 32 -18.85 -4.51 -2.73
C LYS A 32 -18.83 -3.35 -1.71
N GLY A 33 -18.08 -3.50 -0.60
CA GLY A 33 -18.02 -2.50 0.46
C GLY A 33 -19.20 -2.55 1.43
N LYS A 34 -20.08 -3.55 1.34
CA LYS A 34 -21.16 -3.74 2.31
C LYS A 34 -20.60 -4.45 3.54
N ARG A 35 -21.02 -4.01 4.72
CA ARG A 35 -20.66 -4.63 5.99
C ARG A 35 -21.01 -6.13 6.00
N ALA A 36 -20.03 -6.96 6.37
CA ALA A 36 -20.15 -8.41 6.35
C ALA A 36 -20.51 -9.02 7.72
N ASP A 37 -20.13 -8.35 8.81
CA ASP A 37 -20.38 -8.79 10.19
C ASP A 37 -20.80 -7.61 11.09
N ASP A 38 -21.48 -7.90 12.19
CA ASP A 38 -21.99 -6.91 13.14
C ASP A 38 -20.97 -6.50 14.21
N ILE A 39 -19.75 -7.05 14.15
CA ILE A 39 -18.65 -6.72 15.06
C ILE A 39 -17.91 -5.45 14.57
N THR A 40 -17.67 -4.50 15.47
CA THR A 40 -16.78 -3.36 15.25
C THR A 40 -15.72 -3.33 16.35
N VAL A 41 -14.45 -3.30 15.97
CA VAL A 41 -13.36 -3.01 16.91
C VAL A 41 -13.06 -1.52 16.86
N LYS A 42 -12.94 -0.88 18.03
CA LYS A 42 -12.57 0.53 18.13
C LYS A 42 -11.33 0.72 18.98
N ALA A 43 -10.33 1.39 18.43
CA ALA A 43 -9.05 1.65 19.08
C ALA A 43 -8.59 3.09 18.83
N ALA A 44 -7.94 3.70 19.81
CA ALA A 44 -7.27 4.97 19.58
C ALA A 44 -6.02 4.74 18.73
N LEU A 45 -5.78 5.57 17.72
CA LEU A 45 -4.54 5.51 16.94
C LEU A 45 -3.54 6.52 17.50
N THR A 46 -2.39 6.04 17.97
CA THR A 46 -1.28 6.89 18.41
C THR A 46 -0.44 7.35 17.23
N GLU A 47 -0.28 6.47 16.24
CA GLU A 47 0.40 6.74 14.97
C GLU A 47 -0.46 6.27 13.81
N SER A 48 -0.45 7.04 12.72
CA SER A 48 -1.12 6.67 11.48
C SER A 48 -0.45 7.38 10.32
N ASN A 49 0.05 6.59 9.36
CA ASN A 49 0.69 7.07 8.14
C ASN A 49 0.15 6.31 6.93
N LEU A 50 -0.26 7.03 5.89
CA LEU A 50 -0.60 6.47 4.57
C LEU A 50 0.59 6.68 3.63
N GLU A 51 1.15 5.58 3.17
CA GLU A 51 2.25 5.55 2.22
C GLU A 51 1.77 5.03 0.86
N MET A 52 2.06 5.82 -0.18
CA MET A 52 1.77 5.47 -1.57
C MET A 52 3.05 5.55 -2.40
N SER A 53 3.43 4.43 -3.02
CA SER A 53 4.55 4.38 -3.96
C SER A 53 4.04 4.52 -5.39
N LEU A 54 4.40 5.62 -6.04
CA LEU A 54 4.05 5.95 -7.41
C LEU A 54 5.31 5.87 -8.28
N THR A 55 5.36 4.88 -9.17
CA THR A 55 6.55 4.61 -9.99
C THR A 55 6.51 5.45 -11.26
N TRP A 56 7.41 6.42 -11.33
CA TRP A 56 7.72 7.21 -12.51
C TRP A 56 9.10 6.80 -13.02
N SER A 57 9.24 6.56 -14.31
CA SER A 57 10.55 6.33 -14.93
C SER A 57 10.61 7.04 -16.27
N SER A 58 11.81 7.47 -16.66
CA SER A 58 12.06 7.90 -18.02
C SER A 58 12.60 6.71 -18.82
N PRO A 59 12.03 6.39 -20.01
CA PRO A 59 12.59 5.36 -20.89
C PRO A 59 14.03 5.67 -21.36
N PHE A 60 14.52 6.89 -21.10
CA PHE A 60 15.87 7.35 -21.41
C PHE A 60 16.82 7.35 -20.20
N GLU A 61 16.39 6.95 -18.99
CA GLU A 61 17.28 6.81 -17.82
C GLU A 61 18.42 5.81 -18.09
N ASN A 62 18.18 4.80 -18.93
CA ASN A 62 19.19 3.83 -19.38
C ASN A 62 19.99 4.29 -20.61
N GLN A 63 19.67 5.44 -21.20
CA GLN A 63 20.39 6.06 -22.31
C GLN A 63 21.18 7.27 -21.79
N SER A 64 22.08 7.05 -20.84
CA SER A 64 22.95 8.13 -20.37
C SER A 64 23.90 8.58 -21.49
N SER A 65 24.23 9.88 -21.49
CA SER A 65 25.12 10.56 -22.44
C SER A 65 26.52 9.97 -22.55
N SER A 66 26.87 9.03 -21.66
CA SER A 66 28.07 8.20 -21.69
C SER A 66 28.20 7.37 -22.97
N ASN A 67 27.10 7.07 -23.67
CA ASN A 67 27.14 6.35 -24.94
C ASN A 67 27.38 7.25 -26.16
N PHE A 68 27.20 8.56 -26.04
CA PHE A 68 27.43 9.47 -27.17
C PHE A 68 28.92 9.63 -27.52
N MET A 69 29.79 9.70 -26.50
CA MET A 69 31.23 9.92 -26.72
C MET A 69 31.92 8.73 -27.41
N PRO A 70 31.66 7.45 -27.02
CA PRO A 70 32.18 6.29 -27.72
C PRO A 70 31.61 6.16 -29.14
N THR A 71 30.33 6.47 -29.36
CA THR A 71 29.72 6.41 -30.70
C THR A 71 30.33 7.46 -31.64
N LEU A 72 30.60 8.68 -31.15
CA LEU A 72 31.30 9.69 -31.94
C LEU A 72 32.76 9.30 -32.23
N GLN A 73 33.47 8.72 -31.26
CA GLN A 73 34.83 8.19 -31.48
C GLN A 73 34.84 7.06 -32.52
N MET A 74 33.86 6.16 -32.49
CA MET A 74 33.73 5.08 -33.48
C MET A 74 33.32 5.59 -34.86
N MET A 75 32.46 6.62 -34.96
CA MET A 75 32.12 7.26 -36.24
C MET A 75 33.30 8.01 -36.88
N VAL A 76 34.18 8.60 -36.06
CA VAL A 76 35.42 9.22 -36.52
C VAL A 76 36.42 8.14 -36.99
N GLN A 77 36.57 7.04 -36.25
CA GLN A 77 37.46 5.94 -36.63
C GLN A 77 36.99 5.18 -37.87
N SER A 78 35.68 5.08 -38.11
CA SER A 78 35.13 4.31 -39.23
C SER A 78 35.07 5.08 -40.56
N GLY A 79 35.53 6.33 -40.62
CA GLY A 79 35.54 7.13 -41.85
C GLY A 79 34.15 7.63 -42.29
N ALA A 80 33.10 7.47 -41.49
CA ALA A 80 31.73 7.90 -41.84
C ALA A 80 31.56 9.45 -41.96
N ILE A 81 32.59 10.23 -41.63
CA ILE A 81 32.65 11.70 -41.78
C ILE A 81 33.46 12.10 -43.05
N GLU A 82 33.68 11.19 -44.00
CA GLU A 82 34.40 11.50 -45.26
C GLU A 82 33.69 12.53 -46.16
N GLY A 83 32.40 12.82 -45.92
CA GLY A 83 31.62 13.81 -46.68
C GLY A 83 31.97 15.28 -46.46
N VAL A 84 32.87 15.60 -45.51
CA VAL A 84 33.33 16.98 -45.24
C VAL A 84 34.86 17.11 -45.46
N SER A 85 35.45 16.24 -46.28
CA SER A 85 36.90 16.16 -46.46
C SER A 85 37.49 17.00 -47.60
N SER A 86 36.71 17.65 -48.46
CA SER A 86 37.28 18.33 -49.63
C SER A 86 37.78 19.77 -49.41
N LYS A 87 37.75 20.32 -48.17
CA LYS A 87 38.23 21.70 -47.90
C LYS A 87 38.96 22.01 -46.58
N ALA A 88 39.43 21.02 -45.83
CA ALA A 88 39.98 21.30 -44.48
C ALA A 88 41.30 20.56 -44.17
N GLY A 89 42.38 20.90 -44.89
CA GLY A 89 43.72 20.36 -44.66
C GLY A 89 44.45 20.86 -43.40
N SER A 90 43.81 21.58 -42.48
CA SER A 90 44.46 22.12 -41.27
C SER A 90 43.54 22.31 -40.06
N ILE A 91 42.31 21.80 -40.09
CA ILE A 91 41.24 22.19 -39.13
C ILE A 91 40.80 21.04 -38.19
N PHE A 92 41.46 19.88 -38.21
CA PHE A 92 41.00 18.72 -37.42
C PHE A 92 41.32 18.79 -35.92
N GLY A 93 42.32 19.58 -35.49
CA GLY A 93 42.64 19.75 -34.06
C GLY A 93 41.80 20.82 -33.36
N SER A 94 41.63 22.00 -33.99
CA SER A 94 40.94 23.13 -33.38
C SER A 94 39.43 22.98 -33.35
N ASP A 95 38.82 22.33 -34.36
CA ASP A 95 37.35 22.18 -34.40
C ASP A 95 36.85 21.08 -33.47
N LEU A 96 37.65 20.01 -33.23
CA LEU A 96 37.32 19.00 -32.23
C LEU A 96 37.44 19.55 -30.80
N GLN A 97 38.47 20.37 -30.53
CA GLN A 97 38.65 21.07 -29.26
C GLN A 97 37.53 22.12 -29.03
N ARG A 98 37.09 22.81 -30.09
CA ARG A 98 35.96 23.77 -30.05
C ARG A 98 34.60 23.08 -29.92
N LEU A 99 34.42 21.90 -30.52
CA LEU A 99 33.24 21.07 -30.32
C LEU A 99 33.20 20.58 -28.86
N ALA A 100 34.34 20.14 -28.32
CA ALA A 100 34.48 19.72 -26.93
C ALA A 100 34.22 20.86 -25.93
N HIS A 101 34.79 22.05 -26.14
CA HIS A 101 34.49 23.24 -25.33
C HIS A 101 33.07 23.79 -25.55
N GLY A 102 32.48 23.62 -26.74
CA GLY A 102 31.10 23.99 -27.04
C GLY A 102 30.04 23.04 -26.46
N LEU A 103 30.48 21.88 -25.95
CA LEU A 103 29.70 20.92 -25.19
C LEU A 103 29.83 21.14 -23.67
N GLU A 104 30.83 21.92 -23.24
CA GLU A 104 31.03 22.32 -21.85
C GLU A 104 29.87 23.25 -21.43
N GLY A 105 29.05 22.81 -20.47
CA GLY A 105 27.82 23.52 -20.06
C GLY A 105 26.58 23.24 -20.91
N ARG A 106 26.64 22.33 -21.90
CA ARG A 106 25.47 21.84 -22.63
C ARG A 106 25.12 20.42 -22.22
N THR A 107 23.83 20.18 -22.00
CA THR A 107 23.31 18.84 -21.69
C THR A 107 22.61 18.25 -22.91
N GLY A 108 22.78 16.95 -23.15
CA GLY A 108 21.98 16.17 -24.10
C GLY A 108 20.56 15.87 -23.60
N ILE A 109 20.24 16.30 -22.38
CA ILE A 109 18.91 16.15 -21.79
C ILE A 109 17.99 17.23 -22.37
N THR A 110 16.88 16.78 -22.95
CA THR A 110 15.79 17.58 -23.50
C THR A 110 14.53 17.31 -22.68
N LYS A 111 13.53 18.20 -22.76
CA LYS A 111 12.25 17.96 -22.06
C LYS A 111 11.62 16.61 -22.46
N LEU A 112 11.79 16.16 -23.70
CA LEU A 112 11.27 14.90 -24.21
C LEU A 112 11.97 13.68 -23.60
N ASN A 113 13.30 13.70 -23.47
CA ASN A 113 14.05 12.59 -22.84
C ASN A 113 14.09 12.68 -21.29
N SER A 114 13.65 13.81 -20.74
CA SER A 114 13.42 14.03 -19.31
C SER A 114 11.93 13.87 -18.93
N THR A 115 11.05 13.55 -19.88
CA THR A 115 9.64 13.28 -19.59
C THR A 115 9.54 11.94 -18.89
N GLN A 116 9.07 11.97 -17.64
CA GLN A 116 8.76 10.76 -16.92
C GLN A 116 7.42 10.20 -17.40
N VAL A 117 7.37 8.89 -17.59
CA VAL A 117 6.14 8.16 -17.88
C VAL A 117 5.72 7.44 -16.59
N TYR A 118 4.44 7.52 -16.27
CA TYR A 118 3.88 6.77 -15.15
C TYR A 118 3.85 5.28 -15.51
N VAL A 119 4.60 4.47 -14.78
CA VAL A 119 4.73 3.02 -15.01
C VAL A 119 3.66 2.26 -14.24
N GLY A 120 3.31 2.75 -13.05
CA GLY A 120 2.28 2.13 -12.21
C GLY A 120 2.36 2.58 -10.76
N GLY A 121 1.43 2.06 -9.97
CA GLY A 121 1.37 2.27 -8.52
C GLY A 121 1.25 0.93 -7.82
N GLN A 122 1.89 0.79 -6.67
CA GLN A 122 1.69 -0.37 -5.80
C GLN A 122 0.45 -0.18 -4.93
N ALA A 123 0.01 -1.25 -4.26
CA ALA A 123 -0.99 -1.15 -3.21
C ALA A 123 -0.52 -0.15 -2.14
N ALA A 124 -1.44 0.71 -1.70
CA ALA A 124 -1.15 1.71 -0.69
C ALA A 124 -1.08 1.04 0.69
N LYS A 125 -0.12 1.45 1.51
CA LYS A 125 0.11 0.89 2.84
C LYS A 125 -0.27 1.91 3.90
N PHE A 126 -1.02 1.48 4.91
CA PHE A 126 -1.28 2.25 6.12
C PHE A 126 -0.51 1.62 7.26
N ASN A 127 0.49 2.34 7.76
CA ASN A 127 1.22 1.95 8.96
C ASN A 127 0.57 2.67 10.14
N ILE A 128 -0.10 1.91 11.02
CA ILE A 128 -0.83 2.46 12.16
C ILE A 128 -0.40 1.77 13.45
N THR A 129 -0.55 2.48 14.57
CA THR A 129 -0.38 1.89 15.91
C THR A 129 -1.67 2.06 16.68
N ALA A 130 -2.38 0.95 16.90
CA ALA A 130 -3.62 0.89 17.65
C ALA A 130 -3.32 0.68 19.13
N LEU A 131 -3.73 1.63 19.97
CA LEU A 131 -3.62 1.54 21.43
C LEU A 131 -4.88 0.90 22.01
N PHE A 132 -4.69 -0.06 22.89
CA PHE A 132 -5.72 -0.63 23.75
C PHE A 132 -5.31 -0.43 25.20
N ARG A 133 -6.23 0.07 26.04
CA ARG A 133 -5.94 0.33 27.46
C ARG A 133 -7.15 -0.02 28.31
N ALA A 134 -6.93 -0.82 29.34
CA ALA A 134 -7.97 -1.18 30.30
C ALA A 134 -8.15 -0.09 31.36
N TRP A 135 -9.38 0.36 31.58
CA TRP A 135 -9.72 1.16 32.76
C TRP A 135 -10.38 0.33 33.86
N ARG A 136 -11.23 -0.64 33.51
CA ARG A 136 -11.96 -1.48 34.46
C ARG A 136 -11.72 -2.96 34.24
N ASP A 137 -11.86 -3.45 33.01
CA ASP A 137 -11.75 -4.88 32.68
C ASP A 137 -10.73 -5.11 31.56
N PRO A 138 -9.52 -5.60 31.91
CA PRO A 138 -8.48 -5.88 30.93
C PRO A 138 -8.91 -6.86 29.84
N VAL A 139 -9.77 -7.82 30.14
CA VAL A 139 -10.16 -8.83 29.16
C VAL A 139 -11.01 -8.19 28.06
N LYS A 140 -12.06 -7.46 28.46
CA LYS A 140 -12.99 -6.84 27.52
C LYS A 140 -12.40 -5.65 26.77
N GLU A 141 -11.58 -4.85 27.44
CA GLU A 141 -11.09 -3.59 26.88
C GLU A 141 -9.81 -3.76 26.06
N VAL A 142 -9.04 -4.84 26.29
CA VAL A 142 -7.72 -5.05 25.67
C VAL A 142 -7.66 -6.37 24.91
N HIS A 143 -7.95 -7.50 25.57
CA HIS A 143 -7.78 -8.82 24.93
C HIS A 143 -8.82 -9.10 23.85
N GLU A 144 -10.10 -8.87 24.12
CA GLU A 144 -11.18 -9.09 23.15
C GLU A 144 -11.00 -8.29 21.84
N PRO A 145 -10.80 -6.97 21.86
CA PRO A 145 -10.62 -6.20 20.62
C PRO A 145 -9.34 -6.59 19.88
N PHE A 146 -8.24 -6.83 20.59
CA PHE A 146 -7.00 -7.31 19.99
C PHE A 146 -7.17 -8.69 19.32
N ASN A 147 -7.77 -9.64 20.04
CA ASN A 147 -8.00 -10.98 19.53
C ASN A 147 -8.91 -10.97 18.31
N GLN A 148 -9.88 -10.06 18.25
CA GLN A 148 -10.73 -9.89 17.08
C GLN A 148 -9.94 -9.38 15.86
N LEU A 149 -9.07 -8.39 16.04
CA LEU A 149 -8.18 -7.94 14.95
C LEU A 149 -7.24 -9.05 14.49
N MET A 150 -6.69 -9.82 15.43
CA MET A 150 -5.86 -10.97 15.11
C MET A 150 -6.63 -12.02 14.30
N LYS A 151 -7.88 -12.34 14.68
CA LYS A 151 -8.74 -13.27 13.92
C LYS A 151 -9.02 -12.78 12.50
N TRP A 152 -9.20 -11.47 12.30
CA TRP A 152 -9.38 -10.91 10.96
C TRP A 152 -8.11 -10.91 10.11
N ALA A 153 -6.93 -10.88 10.73
CA ALA A 153 -5.65 -10.99 10.04
C ALA A 153 -5.33 -12.41 9.56
N LEU A 154 -5.82 -13.42 10.28
CA LEU A 154 -5.54 -14.83 9.98
C LEU A 154 -6.44 -15.36 8.84
N PRO A 155 -5.97 -16.38 8.09
CA PRO A 155 -6.83 -17.11 7.16
C PRO A 155 -8.04 -17.70 7.87
N VAL A 156 -9.21 -17.67 7.21
CA VAL A 156 -10.45 -18.21 7.78
C VAL A 156 -10.35 -19.72 7.98
N GLU A 157 -9.73 -20.40 7.02
CA GLU A 157 -9.52 -21.84 7.05
C GLU A 157 -8.24 -22.20 6.30
N LEU A 158 -7.42 -23.05 6.91
CA LEU A 158 -6.30 -23.70 6.23
C LEU A 158 -6.69 -25.13 5.96
N SER A 159 -6.47 -25.59 4.73
CA SER A 159 -6.71 -26.98 4.35
C SER A 159 -5.87 -27.94 5.18
N GLU A 160 -6.52 -28.93 5.80
CA GLU A 160 -5.86 -30.03 6.50
C GLU A 160 -5.25 -31.07 5.53
N GLU A 161 -5.77 -31.12 4.30
CA GLU A 161 -5.40 -32.15 3.32
C GLU A 161 -4.04 -31.92 2.62
N GLY A 162 -3.40 -33.04 2.28
CA GLY A 162 -2.06 -33.15 1.70
C GLY A 162 -1.90 -32.61 0.28
N SER A 163 -0.78 -32.99 -0.35
CA SER A 163 -0.28 -32.39 -1.60
C SER A 163 -1.33 -32.32 -2.72
N LEU A 164 -1.21 -31.29 -3.57
CA LEU A 164 -2.09 -31.03 -4.73
C LEU A 164 -2.35 -32.29 -5.59
N ALA A 165 -1.37 -33.20 -5.68
CA ALA A 165 -1.46 -34.44 -6.43
C ALA A 165 -2.52 -35.41 -5.87
N VAL A 166 -2.64 -35.52 -4.54
CA VAL A 166 -3.64 -36.39 -3.90
C VAL A 166 -5.04 -35.83 -4.15
N ARG A 167 -5.23 -34.53 -3.93
CA ARG A 167 -6.52 -33.86 -4.18
C ARG A 167 -6.95 -33.91 -5.65
N LEU A 168 -6.00 -33.85 -6.59
CA LEU A 168 -6.31 -33.97 -8.02
C LEU A 168 -6.82 -35.37 -8.39
N LEU A 169 -6.29 -36.40 -7.74
CA LEU A 169 -6.68 -37.79 -7.96
C LEU A 169 -8.06 -38.10 -7.38
N GLU A 170 -8.40 -37.49 -6.24
CA GLU A 170 -9.66 -37.72 -5.53
C GLU A 170 -10.82 -36.87 -6.10
N ASP A 171 -10.61 -35.57 -6.31
CA ASP A 171 -11.68 -34.61 -6.65
C ASP A 171 -11.60 -34.02 -8.07
N GLY A 172 -10.55 -34.32 -8.82
CA GLY A 172 -10.29 -33.73 -10.14
C GLY A 172 -9.86 -32.26 -10.09
N PHE A 173 -9.66 -31.63 -11.26
CA PHE A 173 -9.17 -30.26 -11.34
C PHE A 173 -10.28 -29.24 -11.09
N SER A 174 -10.41 -28.77 -9.84
CA SER A 174 -11.33 -27.69 -9.45
C SER A 174 -10.56 -26.56 -8.75
N TYR A 175 -11.17 -25.36 -8.70
CA TYR A 175 -10.60 -24.21 -7.99
C TYR A 175 -10.38 -24.50 -6.50
N LYS A 176 -11.24 -25.33 -5.90
CA LYS A 176 -11.10 -25.79 -4.51
C LYS A 176 -9.92 -26.75 -4.35
N THR A 177 -9.67 -27.59 -5.35
CA THR A 177 -8.53 -28.52 -5.38
C THR A 177 -7.19 -27.77 -5.49
N ALA A 178 -7.18 -26.68 -6.29
CA ALA A 178 -6.00 -25.85 -6.52
C ALA A 178 -5.72 -24.84 -5.39
N PHE A 179 -6.77 -24.26 -4.82
CA PHE A 179 -6.69 -23.27 -3.73
C PHE A 179 -7.66 -23.66 -2.61
N PRO A 180 -7.28 -24.60 -1.74
CA PRO A 180 -8.19 -25.22 -0.78
C PRO A 180 -8.40 -24.36 0.48
N SER A 181 -7.46 -23.46 0.79
CA SER A 181 -7.55 -22.57 1.95
C SER A 181 -8.39 -21.33 1.66
N GLN A 182 -9.07 -20.82 2.69
CA GLN A 182 -9.88 -19.61 2.62
C GLN A 182 -9.06 -18.38 3.05
N ALA A 183 -9.02 -17.36 2.18
CA ALA A 183 -8.29 -16.13 2.43
C ALA A 183 -8.86 -15.33 3.62
N PRO A 184 -8.05 -14.44 4.25
CA PRO A 184 -8.51 -13.53 5.29
C PRO A 184 -9.65 -12.60 4.81
N VAL A 185 -10.37 -12.04 5.78
CA VAL A 185 -11.50 -11.14 5.52
C VAL A 185 -11.04 -9.75 5.07
N LEU A 186 -11.90 -9.06 4.32
CA LEU A 186 -11.68 -7.66 3.96
C LEU A 186 -12.18 -6.73 5.06
N LEU A 187 -11.46 -5.64 5.27
CA LEU A 187 -11.75 -4.64 6.28
C LEU A 187 -12.04 -3.28 5.66
N ALA A 188 -12.83 -2.52 6.38
CA ALA A 188 -12.92 -1.08 6.25
C ALA A 188 -12.45 -0.44 7.55
N VAL A 189 -11.74 0.67 7.42
CA VAL A 189 -11.26 1.47 8.55
C VAL A 189 -11.80 2.87 8.44
N LYS A 190 -12.59 3.28 9.43
CA LYS A 190 -13.05 4.66 9.59
C LYS A 190 -12.14 5.39 10.57
N TYR A 191 -11.53 6.48 10.14
CA TYR A 191 -10.69 7.32 10.98
C TYR A 191 -10.70 8.76 10.50
N LYS A 192 -10.85 9.73 11.43
CA LYS A 192 -10.95 11.17 11.11
C LYS A 192 -11.92 11.44 9.95
N ASP A 193 -13.14 10.90 10.08
CA ASP A 193 -14.25 11.00 9.11
C ASP A 193 -13.97 10.42 7.71
N SER A 194 -12.78 9.89 7.45
CA SER A 194 -12.48 9.15 6.22
C SER A 194 -12.75 7.67 6.42
N VAL A 195 -13.31 7.01 5.40
CA VAL A 195 -13.52 5.56 5.38
C VAL A 195 -12.65 4.97 4.29
N TYR A 196 -11.65 4.18 4.70
CA TYR A 196 -10.71 3.51 3.80
C TYR A 196 -11.12 2.06 3.60
N TRP A 197 -11.28 1.64 2.35
CA TRP A 197 -11.65 0.28 1.97
C TRP A 197 -11.41 0.06 0.46
N PRO A 198 -11.19 -1.18 0.00
CA PRO A 198 -11.01 -2.41 0.79
C PRO A 198 -9.58 -2.56 1.31
N LEU A 199 -9.44 -2.93 2.58
CA LEU A 199 -8.15 -3.14 3.26
C LEU A 199 -7.99 -4.58 3.73
N VAL A 200 -6.74 -5.04 3.81
CA VAL A 200 -6.33 -6.28 4.45
C VAL A 200 -5.24 -6.00 5.48
N ILE A 201 -5.18 -6.79 6.55
CA ILE A 201 -4.05 -6.73 7.50
C ILE A 201 -2.91 -7.54 6.91
N GLU A 202 -1.82 -6.87 6.55
CA GLU A 202 -0.60 -7.50 6.06
C GLU A 202 0.28 -7.98 7.23
N SER A 203 0.35 -7.18 8.30
CA SER A 203 1.00 -7.59 9.54
C SER A 203 0.34 -6.96 10.76
N ILE A 204 0.37 -7.71 11.86
CA ILE A 204 -0.07 -7.29 13.18
C ILE A 204 0.92 -7.84 14.20
N SER A 205 1.39 -6.99 15.11
CA SER A 205 2.40 -7.38 16.11
C SER A 205 1.84 -7.27 17.52
N LYS A 206 2.18 -8.26 18.36
CA LYS A 206 1.83 -8.28 19.78
C LYS A 206 3.08 -8.11 20.61
N ASP A 207 3.16 -7.01 21.35
CA ASP A 207 4.22 -6.85 22.35
C ASP A 207 3.94 -7.78 23.54
N THR A 208 4.83 -8.74 23.75
CA THR A 208 4.74 -9.72 24.86
C THR A 208 5.23 -9.15 26.19
N ASN A 209 5.93 -8.00 26.16
CA ASN A 209 6.46 -7.33 27.35
C ASN A 209 5.54 -6.20 27.84
N ALA A 210 4.34 -6.07 27.26
CA ALA A 210 3.41 -5.02 27.63
C ALA A 210 2.94 -5.16 29.10
N PRO A 211 2.58 -4.05 29.77
CA PRO A 211 2.20 -4.08 31.19
C PRO A 211 1.05 -5.03 31.50
N ILE A 212 1.13 -5.72 32.63
CA ILE A 212 0.15 -6.72 33.09
C ILE A 212 -0.44 -6.36 34.46
N ASP A 213 -1.64 -6.87 34.72
CA ASP A 213 -2.24 -6.83 36.06
C ASP A 213 -1.71 -7.96 36.96
N LYS A 214 -2.22 -8.01 38.20
CA LYS A 214 -1.85 -9.05 39.20
C LYS A 214 -2.18 -10.48 38.75
N GLN A 215 -3.02 -10.64 37.73
CA GLN A 215 -3.44 -11.93 37.18
C GLN A 215 -2.71 -12.28 35.87
N GLY A 216 -1.75 -11.46 35.43
CA GLY A 216 -0.98 -11.68 34.21
C GLY A 216 -1.71 -11.26 32.93
N ARG A 217 -2.78 -10.47 33.03
CA ARG A 217 -3.53 -9.98 31.87
C ARG A 217 -2.98 -8.62 31.46
N PHE A 218 -2.73 -8.43 30.16
CA PHE A 218 -2.32 -7.14 29.62
C PHE A 218 -3.32 -6.04 29.96
N VAL A 219 -2.85 -4.97 30.59
CA VAL A 219 -3.65 -3.76 30.91
C VAL A 219 -3.52 -2.70 29.84
N GLU A 220 -2.45 -2.75 29.05
CA GLU A 220 -2.21 -1.83 27.95
C GLU A 220 -1.47 -2.58 26.85
N MET A 221 -1.83 -2.34 25.58
CA MET A 221 -1.13 -2.86 24.42
C MET A 221 -1.08 -1.82 23.31
N SER A 222 0.12 -1.47 22.87
CA SER A 222 0.34 -0.75 21.62
C SER A 222 0.56 -1.77 20.51
N VAL A 223 -0.33 -1.81 19.53
CA VAL A 223 -0.40 -2.83 18.50
C VAL A 223 -0.06 -2.18 17.15
N PRO A 224 1.17 -2.36 16.64
CA PRO A 224 1.52 -1.95 15.29
C PRO A 224 0.78 -2.82 14.29
N ILE A 225 0.12 -2.18 13.32
CA ILE A 225 -0.65 -2.84 12.26
C ILE A 225 -0.26 -2.21 10.93
N GLN A 226 0.10 -3.03 9.96
CA GLN A 226 0.22 -2.63 8.56
C GLN A 226 -1.02 -3.10 7.80
N LEU A 227 -1.79 -2.15 7.30
CA LEU A 227 -2.91 -2.41 6.41
C LEU A 227 -2.48 -2.14 4.97
N SER A 228 -2.98 -2.91 4.03
CA SER A 228 -2.72 -2.70 2.61
C SER A 228 -4.03 -2.68 1.82
N THR A 229 -4.10 -1.86 0.79
CA THR A 229 -5.21 -1.91 -0.17
C THR A 229 -5.07 -3.13 -1.07
N LEU A 230 -6.18 -3.63 -1.62
CA LEU A 230 -6.11 -4.73 -2.59
C LEU A 230 -5.47 -4.33 -3.92
N THR A 231 -5.62 -3.07 -4.30
CA THR A 231 -5.14 -2.52 -5.57
C THR A 231 -4.51 -1.15 -5.34
N ALA A 232 -3.80 -0.65 -6.35
CA ALA A 232 -3.38 0.76 -6.34
C ALA A 232 -4.61 1.68 -6.23
N ILE A 233 -4.42 2.82 -5.57
CA ILE A 233 -5.47 3.84 -5.42
C ILE A 233 -5.47 4.73 -6.66
N ASP A 234 -6.63 4.86 -7.31
CA ASP A 234 -6.85 5.85 -8.36
C ASP A 234 -7.51 7.13 -7.84
N ARG A 235 -7.71 8.12 -8.72
CA ARG A 235 -8.35 9.39 -8.33
C ARG A 235 -9.80 9.21 -7.88
N SER A 236 -10.54 8.27 -8.49
CA SER A 236 -11.93 8.01 -8.15
C SER A 236 -12.06 7.38 -6.76
N ASP A 237 -11.10 6.54 -6.39
CA ASP A 237 -11.02 5.95 -5.06
C ASP A 237 -10.64 6.99 -4.01
N TRP A 238 -9.71 7.89 -4.34
CA TRP A 238 -9.38 9.03 -3.47
C TRP A 238 -10.59 9.93 -3.20
N ASP A 239 -11.36 10.26 -4.25
CA ASP A 239 -12.59 11.04 -4.12
C ASP A 239 -13.64 10.34 -3.23
N LYS A 240 -13.76 9.00 -3.32
CA LYS A 240 -14.64 8.22 -2.43
C LYS A 240 -14.21 8.37 -0.98
N TYR A 241 -12.92 8.29 -0.67
CA TYR A 241 -12.41 8.48 0.69
C TYR A 241 -12.72 9.89 1.22
N LEU A 242 -12.58 10.93 0.39
CA LEU A 242 -12.86 12.33 0.73
C LEU A 242 -14.35 12.64 0.89
N SER A 243 -15.22 12.03 0.08
CA SER A 243 -16.67 12.26 0.15
C SER A 243 -17.27 11.86 1.51
N HIS A 244 -16.65 10.90 2.19
CA HIS A 244 -17.01 10.52 3.56
C HIS A 244 -16.47 11.50 4.61
N ASN A 245 -15.36 12.18 4.31
CA ASN A 245 -14.63 13.08 5.20
C ASN A 245 -15.23 14.50 5.28
N THR A 246 -15.85 14.98 4.19
CA THR A 246 -16.20 16.40 4.06
C THR A 246 -17.67 16.74 4.39
N GLY A 247 -18.53 15.75 4.67
CA GLY A 247 -19.96 15.98 4.84
C GLY A 247 -20.63 16.58 3.58
N VAL A 248 -19.91 16.61 2.45
CA VAL A 248 -20.41 17.14 1.19
C VAL A 248 -21.25 16.04 0.55
N ASN A 249 -22.57 16.17 0.69
CA ASN A 249 -23.54 15.44 -0.11
C ASN A 249 -23.13 15.54 -1.59
N SER A 250 -22.82 14.40 -2.20
CA SER A 250 -22.49 14.24 -3.62
C SER A 250 -23.62 14.64 -4.59
N ASN A 251 -24.72 15.19 -4.08
CA ASN A 251 -25.87 15.70 -4.84
C ASN A 251 -25.79 17.18 -5.23
N GLN A 252 -24.63 17.83 -5.08
CA GLN A 252 -24.38 19.13 -5.70
C GLN A 252 -23.27 19.04 -6.76
N ARG A 253 -23.57 18.36 -7.87
CA ARG A 253 -22.93 18.65 -9.15
C ARG A 253 -24.03 19.20 -10.07
N ARG A 254 -24.01 20.52 -10.26
CA ARG A 254 -24.71 21.20 -11.36
C ARG A 254 -23.95 20.96 -12.66
#